data_AF-A0A7S0K189-F1
#
_entry.id   AF-A0A7S0K189-F1
#
_cell.length_a   1.000
_cell.length_b   1.000
_cell.length_c   1.000
_cell.angle_alpha   90.00
_cell.angle_beta   90.00
_cell.angle_gamma   90.00
#
_symmetry.space_group_name_H-M   'P 1'
#
loop_
_entity.id
_entity.type
_entity.pdbx_description
1 polymer ?
#
loop_
_entity_poly.entity_id
_entity_poly.type
_entity_poly.pdbx_seq_one_letter_code
_entity_poly.pdbx_strand_id
1 'polypeptide(L)'
;AIFAHLRLGKAMGIVQTLKGTLESKNGQMLMNCVLIAMGLYSSISMLLALFALEANSDDISNSFDNWRLKPLVSVAFVTSQASSSLETAECPTDHPENLNDVVFGGVSAGLCTCKSGAVWRDDGRNYFQYSSSGTCNTNQTKADCKSDSSIPAMTLPFWSNGLMVCGRRGGEAAIIGTAPFRERPVPKTTGTPCPTGYRLCGDASEAGEAICFPTSEPLCPISALATVPSSSFRPSDYRNATFFQQADGSWLVASREAGHLPVVNAKAGFRSVCVGQDDPYTYGTSSANVAGRLTVSFGCKGGREVDDRYMTYSTLSQPNLLQYNFNASSNYCSSTGRSTVALANIGGPCSNSDSQCSAIKSRTVCEKLMSYTVGDSSAGSAELFFRREIKWAPSCPVPRKTLVENVDPLMEIVSFTQVVTGINIATNVIGILIYINLFINVCSGDSPCCPMSHEAEKALLKRGKTWVDTIMKLARIIPLGLLATKTFEVSEFWSGIAGVGCTDPTTQATLVFLSSKLATAYASYSVTLAIDCVSLLLSLYHVSKALCCPAADIDNEEAEPSKETELGHEAAGHPVTDEESLVVTENPTRAN
;
A
#
# COMPACT_ATOMS: atom_id res chain seq x y z
N ALA A 1 60.33 25.00 -11.40
CA ALA A 1 60.27 24.30 -12.70
C ALA A 1 60.52 22.79 -12.56
N ILE A 2 61.66 22.34 -12.03
CA ILE A 2 62.05 20.92 -11.95
C ILE A 2 61.14 20.09 -11.03
N PHE A 3 60.65 20.64 -9.91
CA PHE A 3 59.68 19.98 -9.02
C PHE A 3 58.27 19.83 -9.61
N ALA A 4 57.89 20.67 -10.59
CA ALA A 4 56.62 20.54 -11.31
C ALA A 4 56.71 19.43 -12.37
N HIS A 5 57.84 19.31 -13.07
CA HIS A 5 58.08 18.24 -14.03
C HIS A 5 58.14 16.84 -13.38
N LEU A 6 58.71 16.72 -12.18
CA LEU A 6 58.77 15.45 -11.44
C LEU A 6 57.42 14.98 -10.89
N ARG A 7 56.51 15.90 -10.54
CA ARG A 7 55.13 15.55 -10.15
C ARG A 7 54.25 15.19 -11.34
N LEU A 8 54.43 15.85 -12.49
CA LEU A 8 53.76 15.52 -13.75
C LEU A 8 54.19 14.16 -14.31
N GLY A 9 55.48 13.81 -14.26
CA GLY A 9 55.98 12.50 -14.73
C GLY A 9 55.46 11.31 -13.91
N LYS A 10 55.37 11.44 -12.58
CA LYS A 10 54.76 10.41 -11.72
C LYS A 10 53.26 10.28 -11.91
N ALA A 11 52.54 11.39 -12.06
CA ALA A 11 51.11 11.37 -12.38
C ALA A 11 50.84 10.75 -13.76
N MET A 12 51.66 11.08 -14.76
CA MET A 12 51.55 10.55 -16.12
C MET A 12 51.88 9.05 -16.21
N GLY A 13 52.86 8.58 -15.43
CA GLY A 13 53.15 7.15 -15.28
C GLY A 13 52.01 6.37 -14.60
N ILE A 14 51.43 6.91 -13.52
CA ILE A 14 50.25 6.30 -12.88
C ILE A 14 49.05 6.25 -13.83
N VAL A 15 48.83 7.29 -14.63
CA VAL A 15 47.77 7.35 -15.65
C VAL A 15 48.01 6.35 -16.78
N GLN A 16 49.26 6.16 -17.23
CA GLN A 16 49.60 5.16 -18.25
C GLN A 16 49.45 3.73 -17.73
N THR A 17 49.84 3.44 -16.48
CA THR A 17 49.66 2.13 -15.86
C THR A 17 48.18 1.84 -15.63
N LEU A 18 47.38 2.82 -15.16
CA LEU A 18 45.93 2.70 -15.05
C LEU A 18 45.27 2.45 -16.41
N LYS A 19 45.74 3.14 -17.46
CA LYS A 19 45.26 2.95 -18.84
C LYS A 19 45.52 1.53 -19.33
N GLY A 20 46.74 1.00 -19.15
CA GLY A 20 47.06 -0.37 -19.54
C GLY A 20 46.24 -1.42 -18.79
N THR A 21 46.00 -1.22 -17.49
CA THR A 21 45.17 -2.13 -16.68
C THR A 21 43.70 -2.08 -17.07
N LEU A 22 43.14 -0.91 -17.35
CA LEU A 22 41.75 -0.71 -17.80
C LEU A 22 41.49 -1.26 -19.22
N GLU A 23 42.50 -1.28 -20.07
CA GLU A 23 42.39 -1.77 -21.46
C GLU A 23 42.51 -3.31 -21.56
N SER A 24 43.02 -3.98 -20.51
CA SER A 24 43.09 -5.44 -20.43
C SER A 24 41.69 -6.10 -20.37
N LYS A 25 41.59 -7.38 -20.79
CA LYS A 25 40.35 -8.19 -20.68
C LYS A 25 39.79 -8.17 -19.25
N ASN A 26 40.67 -8.30 -18.26
CA ASN A 26 40.30 -8.26 -16.84
C ASN A 26 39.84 -6.87 -16.39
N GLY A 27 40.45 -5.80 -16.92
CA GLY A 27 40.03 -4.41 -16.67
C GLY A 27 38.66 -4.08 -17.24
N GLN A 28 38.34 -4.57 -18.45
CA GLN A 28 37.01 -4.40 -19.05
C GLN A 28 35.93 -5.19 -18.30
N MET A 29 36.24 -6.40 -17.83
CA MET A 29 35.35 -7.17 -16.96
C MET A 29 35.07 -6.43 -15.64
N LEU A 30 36.12 -5.93 -14.98
CA LEU A 30 35.97 -5.14 -13.76
C LEU A 30 35.10 -3.90 -13.97
N MET A 31 35.30 -3.17 -15.07
CA MET A 31 34.50 -1.99 -15.41
C MET A 31 33.02 -2.34 -15.63
N ASN A 32 32.71 -3.43 -16.34
CA ASN A 32 31.33 -3.86 -16.51
C ASN A 32 30.69 -4.24 -15.17
N CYS A 33 31.42 -4.90 -14.25
CA CYS A 33 30.93 -5.19 -12.89
C CYS A 33 30.64 -3.91 -12.10
N VAL A 34 31.51 -2.89 -12.20
CA VAL A 34 31.29 -1.58 -11.56
C VAL A 34 30.04 -0.90 -12.11
N LEU A 35 29.83 -0.93 -13.43
CA LEU A 35 28.63 -0.34 -14.05
C LEU A 35 27.33 -1.06 -13.65
N ILE A 36 27.36 -2.40 -13.52
CA ILE A 36 26.25 -3.19 -12.98
C ILE A 36 25.98 -2.77 -11.53
N ALA A 37 27.02 -2.67 -10.69
CA ALA A 37 26.87 -2.26 -9.29
C ALA A 37 26.29 -0.83 -9.17
N MET A 38 26.74 0.10 -10.02
CA MET A 38 26.20 1.46 -10.09
C MET A 38 24.71 1.48 -10.50
N GLY A 39 24.32 0.67 -11.48
CA GLY A 39 22.92 0.56 -11.91
C GLY A 39 22.01 -0.06 -10.84
N LEU A 40 22.49 -1.07 -10.12
CA LEU A 40 21.77 -1.65 -8.97
C LEU A 40 21.61 -0.64 -7.84
N TYR A 41 22.69 0.08 -7.49
CA TYR A 41 22.65 1.10 -6.45
C TYR A 41 21.68 2.25 -6.81
N SER A 42 21.72 2.72 -8.05
CA SER A 42 20.75 3.69 -8.60
C SER A 42 19.31 3.22 -8.40
N SER A 43 19.03 1.98 -8.78
CA SER A 43 17.68 1.40 -8.68
C SER A 43 17.20 1.30 -7.23
N ILE A 44 18.08 0.87 -6.32
CA ILE A 44 17.79 0.78 -4.88
C ILE A 44 17.55 2.19 -4.31
N SER A 45 18.37 3.19 -4.68
CA SER A 45 18.21 4.57 -4.20
C SER A 45 16.88 5.17 -4.62
N MET A 46 16.44 4.92 -5.85
CA MET A 46 15.12 5.34 -6.35
C MET A 46 13.97 4.65 -5.61
N LEU A 47 14.07 3.34 -5.36
CA LEU A 47 13.07 2.60 -4.57
C LEU A 47 12.96 3.12 -3.14
N LEU A 48 14.10 3.44 -2.50
CA LEU A 48 14.12 4.02 -1.17
C LEU A 48 13.44 5.40 -1.14
N ALA A 49 13.66 6.23 -2.16
CA ALA A 49 12.96 7.52 -2.29
C ALA A 49 11.45 7.33 -2.46
N LEU A 50 11.04 6.37 -3.30
CA LEU A 50 9.63 6.08 -3.52
C LEU A 50 8.91 5.64 -2.24
N PHE A 51 9.45 4.63 -1.55
CA PHE A 51 8.89 4.16 -0.28
C PHE A 51 8.90 5.24 0.80
N ALA A 52 9.89 6.13 0.79
CA ALA A 52 9.94 7.27 1.70
C ALA A 52 8.84 8.30 1.44
N LEU A 53 8.33 8.43 0.21
CA LEU A 53 7.32 9.43 -0.12
C LEU A 53 5.88 8.90 -0.04
N GLU A 54 5.61 7.72 -0.60
CA GLU A 54 4.24 7.17 -0.70
C GLU A 54 3.53 7.07 0.65
N ALA A 55 4.22 6.56 1.68
CA ALA A 55 3.59 6.40 2.99
C ALA A 55 3.23 7.73 3.66
N ASN A 56 3.90 8.83 3.30
CA ASN A 56 3.82 10.11 4.00
C ASN A 56 2.95 11.13 3.28
N SER A 57 2.82 11.02 1.95
CA SER A 57 1.93 11.85 1.18
C SER A 57 0.47 11.60 1.55
N ASP A 58 0.09 10.33 1.78
CA ASP A 58 -1.26 9.96 2.19
C ASP A 58 -1.62 10.55 3.57
N ASP A 59 -0.70 10.42 4.53
CA ASP A 59 -0.84 10.96 5.90
C ASP A 59 -1.13 12.46 5.88
N ILE A 60 -0.45 13.18 5.00
CA ILE A 60 -0.58 14.62 4.87
C ILE A 60 -1.81 15.02 4.10
N SER A 61 -2.13 14.34 3.00
CA SER A 61 -3.38 14.56 2.28
C SER A 61 -4.57 14.38 3.23
N ASN A 62 -4.60 13.28 4.00
CA ASN A 62 -5.62 13.02 5.00
C ASN A 62 -5.74 14.15 6.05
N SER A 63 -4.59 14.66 6.50
CA SER A 63 -4.54 15.78 7.44
C SER A 63 -5.13 17.06 6.87
N PHE A 64 -4.98 17.30 5.57
CA PHE A 64 -5.52 18.50 4.92
C PHE A 64 -6.95 18.34 4.42
N ASP A 65 -7.36 17.13 4.07
CA ASP A 65 -8.76 16.82 3.76
C ASP A 65 -9.66 17.06 4.97
N ASN A 66 -9.14 16.91 6.19
CA ASN A 66 -9.82 17.36 7.42
C ASN A 66 -10.35 18.81 7.33
N TRP A 67 -9.57 19.75 6.78
CA TRP A 67 -10.00 21.14 6.63
C TRP A 67 -11.04 21.35 5.54
N ARG A 68 -11.16 20.40 4.61
CA ARG A 68 -12.16 20.42 3.53
C ARG A 68 -13.49 19.81 3.99
N LEU A 69 -13.50 19.07 5.09
CA LEU A 69 -14.73 18.50 5.67
C LEU A 69 -15.57 19.58 6.35
N LYS A 70 -16.89 19.49 6.14
CA LYS A 70 -17.84 20.36 6.84
C LYS A 70 -18.03 19.91 8.30
N PRO A 71 -18.15 20.85 9.25
CA PRO A 71 -18.44 20.55 10.64
C PRO A 71 -19.76 19.77 10.83
N LEU A 72 -19.77 18.90 11.83
CA LEU A 72 -20.96 18.25 12.35
C LEU A 72 -21.80 19.28 13.11
N VAL A 73 -23.02 19.55 12.66
CA VAL A 73 -23.89 20.58 13.26
C VAL A 73 -25.04 20.01 14.06
N SER A 74 -25.40 18.75 13.82
CA SER A 74 -26.46 18.05 14.56
C SER A 74 -26.21 16.55 14.55
N VAL A 75 -26.68 15.89 15.61
CA VAL A 75 -26.69 14.43 15.76
C VAL A 75 -28.11 14.02 16.15
N ALA A 76 -28.60 12.95 15.54
CA ALA A 76 -29.84 12.28 15.87
C ALA A 76 -29.56 10.84 16.28
N PHE A 77 -30.24 10.39 17.34
CA PHE A 77 -30.14 9.02 17.84
C PHE A 77 -31.43 8.29 17.45
N VAL A 78 -31.31 7.28 16.58
CA VAL A 78 -32.44 6.59 15.96
C VAL A 78 -32.47 5.14 16.42
N THR A 79 -33.62 4.65 16.87
CA THR A 79 -33.77 3.26 17.31
C THR A 79 -34.40 2.39 16.21
N SER A 80 -34.03 1.12 16.19
CA SER A 80 -34.48 0.12 15.21
C SER A 80 -36.00 -0.04 15.14
N GLN A 81 -36.72 0.25 16.24
CA GLN A 81 -38.19 0.21 16.28
C GLN A 81 -38.85 1.32 15.45
N ALA A 82 -38.13 2.39 15.13
CA ALA A 82 -38.63 3.49 14.30
C ALA A 82 -38.41 3.25 12.79
N SER A 83 -37.63 2.24 12.41
CA SER A 83 -37.34 1.90 11.01
C SER A 83 -38.30 0.79 10.55
N SER A 84 -39.23 1.10 9.66
CA SER A 84 -40.24 0.17 9.14
C SER A 84 -39.68 -0.98 8.29
N SER A 85 -38.40 -0.93 7.93
CA SER A 85 -37.70 -2.02 7.23
C SER A 85 -36.26 -2.11 7.73
N LEU A 86 -35.99 -3.08 8.60
CA LEU A 86 -34.65 -3.46 9.06
C LEU A 86 -33.71 -3.93 7.93
N GLU A 87 -34.20 -3.99 6.68
CA GLU A 87 -33.40 -4.33 5.49
C GLU A 87 -32.49 -3.20 5.03
N THR A 88 -32.80 -1.93 5.33
CA THR A 88 -31.95 -0.80 4.91
C THR A 88 -31.46 0.10 6.03
N ALA A 89 -32.09 0.06 7.23
CA ALA A 89 -31.69 0.80 8.44
C ALA A 89 -31.01 2.15 8.11
N GLU A 90 -31.76 3.06 7.49
CA GLU A 90 -31.22 4.30 6.95
C GLU A 90 -31.38 5.44 7.94
N CYS A 91 -30.39 6.33 7.95
CA CYS A 91 -30.51 7.56 8.68
C CYS A 91 -31.60 8.48 8.10
N PRO A 92 -32.28 9.29 8.93
CA PRO A 92 -33.26 10.27 8.47
C PRO A 92 -32.70 11.22 7.41
N THR A 93 -33.56 11.69 6.50
CA THR A 93 -33.14 12.59 5.41
C THR A 93 -32.53 13.91 5.88
N ASP A 94 -32.90 14.37 7.08
CA ASP A 94 -32.32 15.55 7.71
C ASP A 94 -30.99 15.27 8.45
N HIS A 95 -30.62 14.00 8.66
CA HIS A 95 -29.35 13.56 9.27
C HIS A 95 -28.75 12.39 8.47
N PRO A 96 -28.44 12.56 7.18
CA PRO A 96 -28.22 11.43 6.25
C PRO A 96 -26.96 10.59 6.52
N GLU A 97 -26.03 11.06 7.35
CA GLU A 97 -24.75 10.40 7.59
C GLU A 97 -24.86 9.39 8.73
N ASN A 98 -24.54 8.11 8.51
CA ASN A 98 -24.39 7.13 9.59
C ASN A 98 -22.99 7.28 10.19
N LEU A 99 -22.89 7.63 11.47
CA LEU A 99 -21.63 7.89 12.16
C LEU A 99 -21.05 6.65 12.86
N ASN A 100 -21.76 5.52 12.82
CA ASN A 100 -21.40 4.32 13.57
C ASN A 100 -21.48 3.02 12.76
N ASP A 101 -21.43 3.13 11.44
CA ASP A 101 -21.44 1.97 10.57
C ASP A 101 -20.14 1.18 10.67
N VAL A 102 -20.26 -0.14 10.74
CA VAL A 102 -19.12 -1.06 10.68
C VAL A 102 -19.38 -2.08 9.59
N VAL A 103 -18.38 -2.39 8.78
CA VAL A 103 -18.54 -3.42 7.75
C VAL A 103 -18.19 -4.80 8.31
N PHE A 104 -19.14 -5.72 8.22
CA PHE A 104 -18.90 -7.15 8.33
C PHE A 104 -18.42 -7.67 6.99
N GLY A 105 -17.14 -8.09 6.91
CA GLY A 105 -16.52 -8.54 5.67
C GLY A 105 -17.10 -9.82 5.07
N GLY A 106 -17.96 -10.54 5.79
CA GLY A 106 -18.56 -11.78 5.29
C GLY A 106 -17.71 -13.02 5.57
N VAL A 107 -18.23 -14.16 5.14
CA VAL A 107 -17.63 -15.49 5.28
C VAL A 107 -17.62 -16.14 3.91
N SER A 108 -16.44 -16.50 3.41
CA SER A 108 -16.29 -17.06 2.05
C SER A 108 -16.78 -18.50 1.94
N ALA A 109 -16.53 -19.33 2.97
CA ALA A 109 -17.03 -20.68 3.15
C ALA A 109 -16.81 -21.13 4.60
N GLY A 110 -17.52 -22.16 5.05
CA GLY A 110 -17.42 -22.66 6.43
C GLY A 110 -17.18 -24.16 6.53
N LEU A 111 -17.68 -24.75 7.62
CA LEU A 111 -17.55 -26.17 7.96
C LEU A 111 -17.93 -27.10 6.78
N CYS A 112 -17.15 -28.15 6.56
CA CYS A 112 -17.40 -29.16 5.55
C CYS A 112 -18.32 -30.24 6.10
N THR A 113 -19.41 -30.52 5.39
CA THR A 113 -20.37 -31.54 5.78
C THR A 113 -20.45 -32.65 4.73
N CYS A 114 -20.35 -33.89 5.20
CA CYS A 114 -20.42 -35.10 4.37
C CYS A 114 -21.64 -35.94 4.76
N LYS A 115 -22.33 -36.52 3.77
CA LYS A 115 -23.38 -37.51 4.01
C LYS A 115 -22.79 -38.83 4.52
N SER A 116 -23.63 -39.67 5.15
CA SER A 116 -23.24 -41.02 5.56
C SER A 116 -22.72 -41.82 4.37
N GLY A 117 -21.53 -42.42 4.52
CA GLY A 117 -20.89 -43.19 3.46
C GLY A 117 -20.38 -42.36 2.28
N ALA A 118 -20.08 -41.06 2.46
CA ALA A 118 -19.40 -40.27 1.44
C ALA A 118 -18.07 -40.93 1.05
N VAL A 119 -17.86 -41.14 -0.24
CA VAL A 119 -16.70 -41.85 -0.78
C VAL A 119 -16.18 -41.11 -2.02
N TRP A 120 -14.88 -40.86 -2.04
CA TRP A 120 -14.16 -40.49 -3.25
C TRP A 120 -13.51 -41.74 -3.85
N ARG A 121 -13.59 -41.91 -5.18
CA ARG A 121 -12.98 -43.03 -5.91
C ARG A 121 -11.72 -42.60 -6.63
N ASP A 122 -10.65 -43.35 -6.45
CA ASP A 122 -9.37 -43.18 -7.15
C ASP A 122 -8.77 -44.55 -7.47
N ASP A 123 -8.40 -44.77 -8.73
CA ASP A 123 -7.82 -46.04 -9.24
C ASP A 123 -8.54 -47.32 -8.74
N GLY A 124 -9.87 -47.34 -8.81
CA GLY A 124 -10.70 -48.47 -8.37
C GLY A 124 -10.82 -48.67 -6.86
N ARG A 125 -10.16 -47.83 -6.03
CA ARG A 125 -10.26 -47.85 -4.57
C ARG A 125 -11.25 -46.80 -4.06
N ASN A 126 -11.99 -47.17 -2.99
CA ASN A 126 -12.93 -46.28 -2.30
C ASN A 126 -12.24 -45.64 -1.09
N TYR A 127 -12.24 -44.31 -1.01
CA TYR A 127 -11.73 -43.53 0.12
C TYR A 127 -12.89 -42.84 0.83
N PHE A 128 -13.25 -43.33 2.02
CA PHE A 128 -14.29 -42.73 2.84
C PHE A 128 -13.90 -41.32 3.29
N GLN A 129 -14.85 -40.39 3.18
CA GLN A 129 -14.72 -39.00 3.60
C GLN A 129 -15.67 -38.71 4.76
N TYR A 130 -15.24 -37.84 5.66
CA TYR A 130 -15.98 -37.45 6.85
C TYR A 130 -16.11 -35.93 6.91
N SER A 131 -17.12 -35.43 7.63
CA SER A 131 -17.25 -34.00 7.87
C SER A 131 -16.03 -33.47 8.60
N SER A 132 -15.71 -32.21 8.38
CA SER A 132 -14.58 -31.56 9.03
C SER A 132 -14.93 -30.15 9.43
N SER A 133 -14.15 -29.64 10.37
CA SER A 133 -14.33 -28.32 10.92
C SER A 133 -13.79 -27.21 9.98
N GLY A 134 -13.15 -27.56 8.86
CA GLY A 134 -12.71 -26.61 7.83
C GLY A 134 -13.57 -26.67 6.57
N THR A 135 -13.25 -25.84 5.58
CA THR A 135 -13.82 -25.96 4.22
C THR A 135 -13.50 -27.33 3.62
N CYS A 136 -14.39 -27.85 2.77
CA CYS A 136 -14.15 -29.14 2.14
C CYS A 136 -12.87 -29.11 1.32
N ASN A 137 -11.98 -30.07 1.58
CA ASN A 137 -10.83 -30.29 0.74
C ASN A 137 -11.24 -30.90 -0.61
N THR A 138 -10.28 -31.04 -1.52
CA THR A 138 -10.50 -31.59 -2.86
C THR A 138 -11.15 -32.96 -2.84
N ASN A 139 -10.75 -33.86 -1.93
CA ASN A 139 -11.26 -35.23 -1.87
C ASN A 139 -12.68 -35.28 -1.30
N GLN A 140 -12.96 -34.49 -0.26
CA GLN A 140 -14.30 -34.30 0.29
C GLN A 140 -15.26 -33.74 -0.76
N THR A 141 -14.82 -32.75 -1.53
CA THR A 141 -15.62 -32.17 -2.63
C THR A 141 -15.89 -33.21 -3.71
N LYS A 142 -14.90 -34.02 -4.09
CA LYS A 142 -15.08 -35.15 -5.03
C LYS A 142 -16.01 -36.25 -4.49
N ALA A 143 -16.15 -36.37 -3.17
CA ALA A 143 -17.09 -37.27 -2.50
C ALA A 143 -18.49 -36.67 -2.30
N ASP A 144 -18.79 -35.52 -2.93
CA ASP A 144 -20.07 -34.80 -2.80
C ASP A 144 -20.34 -34.27 -1.38
N CYS A 145 -19.29 -34.06 -0.58
CA CYS A 145 -19.37 -33.24 0.62
C CYS A 145 -19.50 -31.76 0.23
N LYS A 146 -20.18 -30.97 1.06
CA LYS A 146 -20.42 -29.54 0.78
C LYS A 146 -19.92 -28.69 1.94
N SER A 147 -19.23 -27.61 1.57
CA SER A 147 -18.91 -26.55 2.53
C SER A 147 -20.16 -25.75 2.82
N ASP A 148 -20.27 -25.26 4.03
CA ASP A 148 -21.29 -24.31 4.42
C ASP A 148 -21.28 -23.07 3.50
N SER A 149 -22.47 -22.55 3.15
CA SER A 149 -22.64 -21.46 2.19
C SER A 149 -21.89 -20.19 2.61
N SER A 150 -21.48 -19.36 1.66
CA SER A 150 -20.92 -18.05 2.00
C SER A 150 -21.94 -17.16 2.71
N ILE A 151 -21.49 -16.31 3.62
CA ILE A 151 -22.25 -15.16 4.11
C ILE A 151 -21.67 -13.93 3.41
N PRO A 152 -22.42 -13.18 2.58
CA PRO A 152 -21.93 -11.96 1.97
C PRO A 152 -21.54 -10.91 3.02
N ALA A 153 -20.69 -9.97 2.61
CA ALA A 153 -20.42 -8.79 3.40
C ALA A 153 -21.72 -7.99 3.66
N MET A 154 -21.83 -7.37 4.82
CA MET A 154 -22.97 -6.52 5.17
C MET A 154 -22.55 -5.38 6.09
N THR A 155 -23.28 -4.28 6.04
CA THR A 155 -23.11 -3.18 7.00
C THR A 155 -23.78 -3.55 8.31
N LEU A 156 -23.15 -3.16 9.41
CA LEU A 156 -23.64 -3.26 10.78
C LEU A 156 -24.03 -1.84 11.24
N PRO A 157 -25.27 -1.39 10.97
CA PRO A 157 -25.68 0.00 11.18
C PRO A 157 -25.98 0.34 12.65
N PHE A 158 -26.09 -0.66 13.53
CA PHE A 158 -26.45 -0.46 14.93
C PHE A 158 -25.24 -0.51 15.85
N TRP A 159 -25.12 0.47 16.73
CA TRP A 159 -24.09 0.52 17.76
C TRP A 159 -24.49 -0.33 18.96
N SER A 160 -25.45 0.14 19.77
CA SER A 160 -26.03 -0.62 20.88
C SER A 160 -27.42 -1.15 20.49
N ASN A 161 -28.21 -1.64 21.45
CA ASN A 161 -29.52 -2.30 21.30
C ASN A 161 -30.48 -1.64 20.28
N GLY A 162 -30.23 -1.87 18.98
CA GLY A 162 -30.89 -1.22 17.87
C GLY A 162 -30.64 0.29 17.72
N LEU A 163 -29.60 0.87 18.30
CA LEU A 163 -29.31 2.31 18.20
C LEU A 163 -28.43 2.62 17.00
N MET A 164 -28.83 3.61 16.20
CA MET A 164 -28.04 4.21 15.14
C MET A 164 -27.78 5.70 15.47
N VAL A 165 -26.58 6.17 15.18
CA VAL A 165 -26.08 7.51 15.41
C VAL A 165 -25.96 8.21 14.07
N CYS A 166 -26.87 9.14 13.82
CA CYS A 166 -26.99 9.84 12.54
C CYS A 166 -26.50 11.28 12.65
N GLY A 167 -25.75 11.76 11.67
CA GLY A 167 -25.13 13.07 11.63
C GLY A 167 -25.72 13.97 10.54
N ARG A 168 -25.76 15.28 10.83
CA ARG A 168 -25.93 16.34 9.83
C ARG A 168 -24.71 17.23 9.83
N ARG A 169 -24.06 17.37 8.67
CA ARG A 169 -23.00 18.37 8.45
C ARG A 169 -23.58 19.64 7.87
N GLY A 170 -23.02 20.77 8.25
CA GLY A 170 -23.58 22.08 7.90
C GLY A 170 -22.57 23.21 7.92
N GLY A 171 -23.02 24.39 7.48
CA GLY A 171 -22.17 25.57 7.31
C GLY A 171 -21.04 25.38 6.30
N GLU A 172 -19.88 25.97 6.62
CA GLU A 172 -18.69 26.01 5.76
C GLU A 172 -17.52 25.24 6.40
N ALA A 173 -16.82 24.48 5.57
CA ALA A 173 -15.53 23.88 5.92
C ALA A 173 -14.47 24.98 6.14
N ALA A 174 -13.34 24.62 6.75
CA ALA A 174 -12.22 25.56 6.92
C ALA A 174 -11.66 26.04 5.59
N ILE A 175 -11.57 25.12 4.61
CA ILE A 175 -11.16 25.38 3.24
C ILE A 175 -12.30 25.01 2.29
N ILE A 176 -12.66 25.93 1.42
CA ILE A 176 -13.88 25.88 0.59
C ILE A 176 -13.50 25.90 -0.90
N GLY A 177 -14.15 25.01 -1.66
CA GLY A 177 -14.07 24.95 -3.12
C GLY A 177 -12.86 24.16 -3.64
N THR A 178 -12.75 24.13 -4.96
CA THR A 178 -11.56 23.72 -5.70
C THR A 178 -10.73 24.96 -6.05
N ALA A 179 -9.42 24.81 -6.24
CA ALA A 179 -8.50 25.93 -6.48
C ALA A 179 -9.06 27.01 -7.45
N PRO A 180 -9.02 28.30 -7.10
CA PRO A 180 -8.40 28.88 -5.90
C PRO A 180 -9.24 28.65 -4.64
N PHE A 181 -8.60 28.16 -3.58
CA PHE A 181 -9.27 27.84 -2.33
C PHE A 181 -9.67 29.12 -1.58
N ARG A 182 -10.84 29.09 -0.95
CA ARG A 182 -11.29 30.14 -0.01
C ARG A 182 -11.21 29.63 1.41
N GLU A 183 -10.58 30.40 2.30
CA GLU A 183 -10.55 30.10 3.72
C GLU A 183 -11.78 30.69 4.44
N ARG A 184 -12.37 29.93 5.36
CA ARG A 184 -13.41 30.43 6.27
C ARG A 184 -12.83 31.55 7.13
N PRO A 185 -13.59 32.63 7.41
CA PRO A 185 -13.07 33.73 8.22
C PRO A 185 -12.51 33.25 9.56
N VAL A 186 -11.30 33.72 9.89
CA VAL A 186 -10.65 33.43 11.17
C VAL A 186 -11.10 34.45 12.21
N PRO A 187 -11.43 34.04 13.45
CA PRO A 187 -11.78 34.97 14.51
C PRO A 187 -10.67 35.98 14.79
N LYS A 188 -11.05 37.25 14.96
CA LYS A 188 -10.16 38.30 15.42
C LYS A 188 -10.14 38.35 16.95
N THR A 189 -8.97 38.53 17.52
CA THR A 189 -8.77 38.73 18.97
C THR A 189 -9.12 40.15 19.42
N THR A 190 -9.24 41.10 18.50
CA THR A 190 -9.57 42.50 18.78
C THR A 190 -10.72 42.99 17.88
N GLY A 191 -11.58 43.85 18.44
CA GLY A 191 -12.76 44.38 17.74
C GLY A 191 -13.89 43.35 17.62
N THR A 192 -14.64 43.38 16.51
CA THR A 192 -15.69 42.38 16.24
C THR A 192 -15.04 41.05 15.83
N PRO A 193 -15.26 39.95 16.59
CA PRO A 193 -14.54 38.70 16.36
C PRO A 193 -14.78 38.08 14.98
N CYS A 194 -15.99 38.24 14.42
CA CYS A 194 -16.37 37.66 13.13
C CYS A 194 -17.03 38.70 12.20
N PRO A 195 -16.86 38.56 10.86
CA PRO A 195 -17.50 39.45 9.90
C PRO A 195 -19.02 39.25 9.84
N THR A 196 -19.72 40.20 9.22
CA THR A 196 -21.18 40.11 8.99
C THR A 196 -21.56 38.81 8.28
N GLY A 197 -22.63 38.17 8.75
CA GLY A 197 -23.07 36.85 8.26
C GLY A 197 -22.42 35.66 8.98
N TYR A 198 -21.51 35.92 9.92
CA TYR A 198 -20.87 34.90 10.75
C TYR A 198 -21.02 35.23 12.24
N ARG A 199 -21.12 34.19 13.06
CA ARG A 199 -21.03 34.27 14.53
C ARG A 199 -19.76 33.59 15.01
N LEU A 200 -19.26 34.03 16.16
CA LEU A 200 -18.20 33.34 16.87
C LEU A 200 -18.75 32.04 17.47
N CYS A 201 -18.05 30.92 17.23
CA CYS A 201 -18.27 29.65 17.90
C CYS A 201 -16.95 29.21 18.56
N GLY A 202 -16.98 28.92 19.86
CA GLY A 202 -15.78 28.72 20.68
C GLY A 202 -15.42 29.97 21.48
N ASP A 203 -14.18 30.04 21.97
CA ASP A 203 -13.67 31.16 22.76
C ASP A 203 -12.69 32.01 21.93
N ALA A 204 -12.99 33.30 21.72
CA ALA A 204 -12.13 34.19 20.95
C ALA A 204 -10.76 34.45 21.60
N SER A 205 -10.61 34.24 22.91
CA SER A 205 -9.31 34.31 23.59
C SER A 205 -8.37 33.19 23.17
N GLU A 206 -8.93 32.08 22.69
CA GLU A 206 -8.24 30.94 22.11
C GLU A 206 -8.50 30.92 20.60
N ALA A 207 -8.02 31.95 19.87
CA ALA A 207 -8.36 32.13 18.45
C ALA A 207 -7.99 30.95 17.52
N GLY A 208 -7.12 30.03 17.96
CA GLY A 208 -6.84 28.77 17.25
C GLY A 208 -7.87 27.66 17.48
N GLU A 209 -8.81 27.85 18.40
CA GLU A 209 -9.82 26.88 18.84
C GLU A 209 -11.25 27.44 18.74
N ALA A 210 -11.38 28.68 18.24
CA ALA A 210 -12.64 29.28 17.84
C ALA A 210 -12.73 29.43 16.32
N ILE A 211 -13.96 29.52 15.82
CA ILE A 211 -14.25 29.68 14.40
C ILE A 211 -15.31 30.76 14.17
N CYS A 212 -15.27 31.39 13.01
CA CYS A 212 -16.41 32.16 12.51
C CYS A 212 -17.31 31.23 11.70
N PHE A 213 -18.53 31.00 12.20
CA PHE A 213 -19.48 30.06 11.62
C PHE A 213 -20.71 30.80 11.04
N PRO A 214 -21.22 30.40 9.86
CA PRO A 214 -22.32 31.11 9.21
C PRO A 214 -23.57 31.22 10.09
N THR A 215 -24.20 32.40 10.10
CA THR A 215 -25.46 32.63 10.85
C THR A 215 -26.68 31.96 10.20
N SER A 216 -26.53 31.39 9.00
CA SER A 216 -27.57 30.60 8.33
C SER A 216 -27.86 29.28 9.05
N GLU A 217 -26.91 28.75 9.80
CA GLU A 217 -27.15 27.63 10.72
C GLU A 217 -27.71 28.18 12.04
N PRO A 218 -28.58 27.45 12.76
CA PRO A 218 -29.16 27.95 14.00
C PRO A 218 -28.20 27.88 15.20
N LEU A 219 -27.32 26.88 15.24
CA LEU A 219 -26.42 26.60 16.37
C LEU A 219 -24.96 26.51 15.90
N CYS A 220 -24.02 26.72 16.82
CA CYS A 220 -22.62 26.37 16.60
C CYS A 220 -22.47 24.87 16.33
N PRO A 221 -21.40 24.44 15.63
CA PRO A 221 -21.19 23.02 15.40
C PRO A 221 -20.85 22.28 16.69
N ILE A 222 -21.07 20.96 16.68
CA ILE A 222 -20.70 20.03 17.75
C ILE A 222 -19.17 20.01 17.82
N SER A 223 -18.60 20.14 19.02
CA SER A 223 -17.14 20.13 19.26
C SER A 223 -16.69 18.97 20.16
N ALA A 224 -17.63 18.23 20.75
CA ALA A 224 -17.32 17.01 21.49
C ALA A 224 -18.43 15.96 21.36
N LEU A 225 -18.00 14.70 21.29
CA LEU A 225 -18.82 13.51 21.45
C LEU A 225 -18.27 12.74 22.66
N ALA A 226 -19.14 12.29 23.55
CA ALA A 226 -18.75 11.62 24.79
C ALA A 226 -19.76 10.55 25.21
N THR A 227 -19.28 9.53 25.93
CA THR A 227 -20.13 8.67 26.76
C THR A 227 -19.95 9.06 28.22
N VAL A 228 -21.04 9.36 28.90
CA VAL A 228 -21.05 9.80 30.29
C VAL A 228 -21.82 8.78 31.14
N PRO A 229 -21.22 8.21 32.21
CA PRO A 229 -21.95 7.34 33.14
C PRO A 229 -23.16 8.05 33.73
N SER A 230 -24.26 7.33 33.99
CA SER A 230 -25.50 7.94 34.53
C SER A 230 -25.27 8.68 35.84
N SER A 231 -24.37 8.18 36.69
CA SER A 231 -24.01 8.77 37.98
C SER A 231 -23.30 10.12 37.86
N SER A 232 -22.66 10.40 36.72
CA SER A 232 -21.90 11.61 36.44
C SER A 232 -22.64 12.58 35.52
N PHE A 233 -23.76 12.16 34.92
CA PHE A 233 -24.48 12.98 33.97
C PHE A 233 -25.35 14.05 34.66
N ARG A 234 -25.13 15.31 34.28
CA ARG A 234 -25.97 16.44 34.67
C ARG A 234 -26.32 17.26 33.42
N PRO A 235 -27.61 17.35 33.03
CA PRO A 235 -28.01 18.10 31.84
C PRO A 235 -27.56 19.58 31.84
N SER A 236 -27.44 20.19 33.02
CA SER A 236 -26.97 21.57 33.20
C SER A 236 -25.57 21.82 32.65
N ASP A 237 -24.74 20.78 32.63
CA ASP A 237 -23.33 20.85 32.26
C ASP A 237 -23.17 20.85 30.72
N TYR A 238 -24.23 20.47 30.00
CA TYR A 238 -24.25 20.28 28.55
C TYR A 238 -25.34 21.14 27.88
N ARG A 239 -25.16 22.46 27.91
CA ARG A 239 -26.11 23.39 27.25
C ARG A 239 -26.20 23.12 25.75
N ASN A 240 -27.42 23.08 25.22
CA ASN A 240 -27.70 22.83 23.80
C ASN A 240 -27.03 21.55 23.28
N ALA A 241 -26.87 20.51 24.10
CA ALA A 241 -26.38 19.21 23.66
C ALA A 241 -27.54 18.29 23.24
N THR A 242 -27.22 17.32 22.38
CA THR A 242 -28.10 16.17 22.13
C THR A 242 -27.61 15.01 22.98
N PHE A 243 -28.50 14.29 23.65
CA PHE A 243 -28.11 13.13 24.45
C PHE A 243 -29.09 11.95 24.29
N PHE A 244 -28.57 10.74 24.46
CA PHE A 244 -29.34 9.50 24.39
C PHE A 244 -28.88 8.52 25.47
N GLN A 245 -29.83 7.94 26.20
CA GLN A 245 -29.51 6.96 27.23
C GLN A 245 -29.37 5.57 26.61
N GLN A 246 -28.19 4.99 26.77
CA GLN A 246 -27.88 3.63 26.35
C GLN A 246 -28.52 2.59 27.27
N ALA A 247 -28.56 1.34 26.81
CA ALA A 247 -29.16 0.23 27.56
C ALA A 247 -28.42 -0.09 28.87
N ASP A 248 -27.13 0.23 28.97
CA ASP A 248 -26.33 0.11 30.20
C ASP A 248 -26.52 1.29 31.17
N GLY A 249 -27.41 2.23 30.82
CA GLY A 249 -27.73 3.43 31.59
C GLY A 249 -26.84 4.64 31.27
N SER A 250 -25.69 4.47 30.62
CA SER A 250 -24.80 5.58 30.25
C SER A 250 -25.46 6.49 29.20
N TRP A 251 -24.95 7.72 29.06
CA TRP A 251 -25.46 8.71 28.11
C TRP A 251 -24.45 8.95 27.01
N LEU A 252 -24.86 8.78 25.75
CA LEU A 252 -24.16 9.38 24.63
C LEU A 252 -24.52 10.86 24.60
N VAL A 253 -23.52 11.73 24.46
CA VAL A 253 -23.67 13.18 24.49
C VAL A 253 -22.94 13.78 23.30
N ALA A 254 -23.64 14.64 22.55
CA ALA A 254 -23.09 15.49 21.52
C ALA A 254 -23.19 16.96 21.96
N SER A 255 -22.07 17.54 22.39
CA SER A 255 -22.00 18.84 23.06
C SER A 255 -21.26 19.89 22.22
N ARG A 256 -21.45 21.15 22.63
CA ARG A 256 -20.84 22.34 22.03
C ARG A 256 -20.02 23.03 23.12
N GLU A 257 -18.81 22.53 23.30
CA GLU A 257 -17.86 22.99 24.29
C GLU A 257 -17.04 24.18 23.77
N ALA A 258 -16.80 25.16 24.64
CA ALA A 258 -15.86 26.24 24.40
C ALA A 258 -14.42 25.69 24.46
N GLY A 259 -13.49 26.32 23.73
CA GLY A 259 -12.09 25.88 23.67
C GLY A 259 -11.87 24.58 22.90
N HIS A 260 -12.81 24.16 22.05
CA HIS A 260 -12.62 22.98 21.20
C HIS A 260 -13.10 23.25 19.78
N LEU A 261 -12.28 22.86 18.81
CA LEU A 261 -12.63 22.91 17.41
C LEU A 261 -13.77 21.94 17.06
N PRO A 262 -14.54 22.22 15.99
CA PRO A 262 -15.67 21.40 15.61
C PRO A 262 -15.28 19.96 15.28
N VAL A 263 -16.17 19.01 15.54
CA VAL A 263 -16.07 17.64 15.03
C VAL A 263 -16.28 17.68 13.51
N VAL A 264 -15.30 17.18 12.75
CA VAL A 264 -15.36 17.11 11.29
C VAL A 264 -15.27 15.69 10.76
N ASN A 265 -14.98 14.70 11.61
CA ASN A 265 -15.07 13.29 11.24
C ASN A 265 -15.57 12.47 12.43
N ALA A 266 -16.44 11.49 12.21
CA ALA A 266 -16.88 10.52 13.21
C ALA A 266 -17.21 9.20 12.52
N LYS A 267 -16.82 8.07 13.12
CA LYS A 267 -16.91 6.73 12.52
C LYS A 267 -16.83 5.65 13.59
N ALA A 268 -17.13 4.41 13.23
CA ALA A 268 -16.95 3.23 14.08
C ALA A 268 -15.91 2.27 13.52
N GLY A 269 -15.26 1.52 14.41
CA GLY A 269 -14.42 0.39 14.02
C GLY A 269 -13.82 -0.31 15.22
N PHE A 270 -12.65 -0.92 15.07
CA PHE A 270 -11.96 -1.63 16.15
C PHE A 270 -10.63 -0.96 16.48
N ARG A 271 -10.27 -0.93 17.78
CA ARG A 271 -8.97 -0.51 18.33
C ARG A 271 -8.56 0.93 18.08
N SER A 272 -8.21 1.27 16.85
CA SER A 272 -7.58 2.55 16.51
C SER A 272 -7.69 2.86 15.02
N VAL A 273 -7.47 4.14 14.69
CA VAL A 273 -7.25 4.61 13.32
C VAL A 273 -5.75 4.82 13.13
N CYS A 274 -5.18 4.41 12.01
CA CYS A 274 -3.76 4.60 11.73
C CYS A 274 -3.51 5.94 11.03
N VAL A 275 -2.30 6.47 11.18
CA VAL A 275 -1.92 7.71 10.47
C VAL A 275 -2.07 7.50 8.95
N GLY A 276 -2.75 8.45 8.31
CA GLY A 276 -3.10 8.47 6.87
C GLY A 276 -4.04 7.39 6.41
N GLN A 277 -4.74 6.74 7.33
CA GLN A 277 -5.90 5.92 7.01
C GLN A 277 -7.16 6.66 7.45
N ASP A 278 -8.17 6.62 6.59
CA ASP A 278 -9.49 7.13 6.95
C ASP A 278 -10.37 6.06 7.59
N ASP A 279 -10.10 4.79 7.37
CA ASP A 279 -10.94 3.74 7.91
C ASP A 279 -10.28 3.08 9.13
N PRO A 280 -10.98 3.01 10.28
CA PRO A 280 -10.56 2.15 11.37
C PRO A 280 -10.63 0.70 10.90
N TYR A 281 -10.04 -0.20 11.69
CA TYR A 281 -10.14 -1.61 11.38
C TYR A 281 -11.59 -2.07 11.35
N THR A 282 -11.90 -2.92 10.37
CA THR A 282 -13.19 -3.60 10.22
C THR A 282 -12.96 -5.10 10.04
N TYR A 283 -14.03 -5.85 9.83
CA TYR A 283 -13.94 -7.29 9.61
C TYR A 283 -13.42 -7.63 8.22
N GLY A 284 -12.42 -8.51 8.14
CA GLY A 284 -12.02 -9.11 6.88
C GLY A 284 -12.91 -10.29 6.49
N THR A 285 -12.93 -10.63 5.20
CA THR A 285 -13.45 -11.93 4.74
C THR A 285 -12.56 -13.05 5.28
N SER A 286 -13.14 -14.09 5.88
CA SER A 286 -12.39 -15.29 6.30
C SER A 286 -12.93 -16.55 5.64
N SER A 287 -12.01 -17.45 5.25
CA SER A 287 -12.29 -18.83 4.84
C SER A 287 -12.07 -19.85 5.97
N ALA A 288 -11.41 -19.43 7.06
CA ALA A 288 -10.90 -20.31 8.12
C ALA A 288 -11.69 -20.22 9.43
N ASN A 289 -12.98 -19.84 9.40
CA ASN A 289 -13.79 -19.66 10.61
C ASN A 289 -14.37 -20.97 11.14
N VAL A 290 -13.46 -21.92 11.37
CA VAL A 290 -13.68 -23.24 11.97
C VAL A 290 -14.22 -23.16 13.40
N ALA A 291 -13.96 -22.03 14.08
CA ALA A 291 -14.31 -21.81 15.49
C ALA A 291 -15.34 -20.67 15.72
N GLY A 292 -16.03 -20.19 14.68
CA GLY A 292 -16.99 -19.07 14.83
C GLY A 292 -16.35 -17.73 15.20
N ARG A 293 -15.06 -17.54 14.90
CA ARG A 293 -14.31 -16.31 15.24
C ARG A 293 -14.15 -15.43 14.02
N LEU A 294 -14.46 -14.14 14.13
CA LEU A 294 -14.18 -13.17 13.08
C LEU A 294 -12.80 -12.55 13.31
N THR A 295 -11.88 -12.78 12.38
CA THR A 295 -10.58 -12.12 12.40
C THR A 295 -10.73 -10.67 11.94
N VAL A 296 -10.22 -9.76 12.76
CA VAL A 296 -9.99 -8.37 12.35
C VAL A 296 -8.61 -8.32 11.71
N SER A 297 -8.47 -7.62 10.58
CA SER A 297 -7.13 -7.41 10.00
C SER A 297 -6.30 -6.61 10.98
N PHE A 298 -5.26 -7.19 11.57
CA PHE A 298 -4.50 -6.54 12.64
C PHE A 298 -3.43 -5.59 12.10
N GLY A 299 -3.32 -4.42 12.71
CA GLY A 299 -2.11 -3.61 12.72
C GLY A 299 -2.02 -2.61 11.57
N CYS A 300 -1.35 -1.50 11.86
CA CYS A 300 -1.26 -0.41 10.92
C CYS A 300 -0.37 -0.87 9.78
N LYS A 301 -0.97 -1.00 8.60
CA LYS A 301 -0.28 -1.54 7.42
C LYS A 301 1.00 -0.74 7.18
N GLY A 302 2.10 -1.44 6.96
CA GLY A 302 3.41 -0.81 6.75
C GLY A 302 4.07 -0.26 8.02
N GLY A 303 3.61 -0.63 9.22
CA GLY A 303 4.22 -0.19 10.48
C GLY A 303 3.89 1.25 10.87
N ARG A 304 2.83 1.85 10.31
CA ARG A 304 2.37 3.20 10.69
C ARG A 304 1.95 3.22 12.16
N GLU A 305 2.01 4.39 12.78
CA GLU A 305 1.56 4.58 14.16
C GLU A 305 0.04 4.81 14.23
N VAL A 306 -0.50 4.82 15.45
CA VAL A 306 -1.89 5.20 15.72
C VAL A 306 -2.05 6.71 15.55
N ASP A 307 -3.16 7.13 14.96
CA ASP A 307 -3.51 8.54 14.80
C ASP A 307 -4.25 9.06 16.04
N ASP A 308 -3.50 9.67 16.96
CA ASP A 308 -4.01 10.23 18.22
C ASP A 308 -5.00 11.41 18.03
N ARG A 309 -5.21 11.89 16.79
CA ARG A 309 -6.22 12.91 16.49
C ARG A 309 -7.64 12.32 16.50
N TYR A 310 -7.77 11.00 16.39
CA TYR A 310 -9.04 10.31 16.59
C TYR A 310 -9.22 9.98 18.07
N MET A 311 -10.31 10.49 18.64
CA MET A 311 -10.68 10.29 20.03
C MET A 311 -11.80 9.26 20.12
N THR A 312 -11.62 8.25 20.96
CA THR A 312 -12.67 7.27 21.28
C THR A 312 -13.66 7.88 22.26
N TYR A 313 -14.96 7.80 21.94
CA TYR A 313 -16.02 8.33 22.81
C TYR A 313 -17.00 7.28 23.31
N SER A 314 -17.08 6.12 22.66
CA SER A 314 -17.88 4.99 23.13
C SER A 314 -17.16 3.70 22.79
N THR A 315 -17.30 2.69 23.65
CA THR A 315 -16.71 1.37 23.46
C THR A 315 -17.78 0.31 23.65
N LEU A 316 -17.76 -0.72 22.81
CA LEU A 316 -18.67 -1.86 22.89
C LEU A 316 -17.91 -3.15 22.65
N SER A 317 -18.26 -4.24 23.36
CA SER A 317 -17.64 -5.53 23.06
C SER A 317 -18.01 -5.99 21.64
N GLN A 318 -17.05 -6.57 20.93
CA GLN A 318 -17.31 -7.16 19.61
C GLN A 318 -18.52 -8.12 19.62
N PRO A 319 -18.66 -9.04 20.61
CA PRO A 319 -19.83 -9.92 20.68
C PRO A 319 -21.16 -9.18 20.75
N ASN A 320 -21.23 -8.08 21.51
CA ASN A 320 -22.44 -7.29 21.63
C ASN A 320 -22.77 -6.56 20.33
N LEU A 321 -21.77 -5.94 19.68
CA LEU A 321 -21.97 -5.26 18.39
C LEU A 321 -22.56 -6.23 17.36
N LEU A 322 -21.95 -7.41 17.22
CA LEU A 322 -22.41 -8.43 16.28
C LEU A 322 -23.79 -8.95 16.64
N GLN A 323 -24.02 -9.23 17.93
CA GLN A 323 -25.32 -9.73 18.40
C GLN A 323 -26.45 -8.72 18.14
N TYR A 324 -26.24 -7.43 18.42
CA TYR A 324 -27.27 -6.41 18.17
C TYR A 324 -27.61 -6.30 16.69
N ASN A 325 -26.62 -6.31 15.82
CA ASN A 325 -26.84 -6.23 14.38
C ASN A 325 -27.43 -7.51 13.79
N PHE A 326 -26.95 -8.68 14.20
CA PHE A 326 -27.45 -9.95 13.68
C PHE A 326 -28.87 -10.24 14.14
N ASN A 327 -29.22 -9.91 15.39
CA ASN A 327 -30.61 -10.00 15.87
C ASN A 327 -31.55 -9.09 15.09
N ALA A 328 -31.05 -7.92 14.67
CA ALA A 328 -31.79 -6.97 13.85
C ALA A 328 -31.86 -7.37 12.37
N SER A 329 -31.01 -8.29 11.89
CA SER A 329 -30.97 -8.66 10.49
C SER A 329 -32.21 -9.47 10.07
N SER A 330 -33.06 -8.86 9.25
CA SER A 330 -34.23 -9.51 8.64
C SER A 330 -33.84 -10.63 7.66
N ASN A 331 -32.68 -10.54 7.01
CA ASN A 331 -32.25 -11.52 6.01
C ASN A 331 -31.79 -12.84 6.62
N TYR A 332 -31.30 -12.84 7.87
CA TYR A 332 -30.74 -14.04 8.50
C TYR A 332 -31.46 -14.46 9.77
N CYS A 333 -31.90 -13.52 10.60
CA CYS A 333 -32.53 -13.79 11.89
C CYS A 333 -33.99 -13.34 11.98
N SER A 334 -34.65 -13.12 10.84
CA SER A 334 -36.12 -13.09 10.73
C SER A 334 -36.76 -14.42 11.12
N SER A 335 -38.10 -14.44 11.23
CA SER A 335 -38.89 -15.66 11.41
C SER A 335 -38.55 -16.73 10.37
N THR A 336 -38.34 -16.34 9.11
CA THR A 336 -37.93 -17.23 8.02
C THR A 336 -36.50 -17.75 8.21
N GLY A 337 -35.55 -16.89 8.55
CA GLY A 337 -34.16 -17.30 8.77
C GLY A 337 -33.97 -18.22 10.00
N ARG A 338 -34.84 -18.07 11.00
CA ARG A 338 -34.91 -18.95 12.19
C ARG A 338 -35.55 -20.32 11.94
N SER A 339 -36.25 -20.51 10.83
CA SER A 339 -36.87 -21.79 10.46
C SER A 339 -36.18 -22.46 9.25
N THR A 340 -35.40 -21.70 8.49
CA THR A 340 -34.68 -22.20 7.31
C THR A 340 -33.36 -22.83 7.72
N VAL A 341 -33.15 -24.10 7.34
CA VAL A 341 -31.88 -24.82 7.54
C VAL A 341 -30.78 -24.16 6.72
N ALA A 342 -29.60 -23.94 7.33
CA ALA A 342 -28.47 -23.27 6.70
C ALA A 342 -27.92 -24.01 5.47
N LEU A 343 -28.05 -25.34 5.44
CA LEU A 343 -27.49 -26.21 4.41
C LEU A 343 -28.50 -27.25 3.90
N ALA A 344 -29.48 -26.79 3.11
CA ALA A 344 -30.59 -27.63 2.61
C ALA A 344 -30.19 -28.68 1.55
N ASN A 345 -29.02 -28.55 0.90
CA ASN A 345 -28.66 -29.32 -0.30
C ASN A 345 -27.79 -30.58 -0.06
N ILE A 346 -27.57 -30.99 1.19
CA ILE A 346 -26.90 -32.28 1.50
C ILE A 346 -27.96 -33.37 1.60
N GLY A 347 -28.09 -34.15 0.52
CA GLY A 347 -28.98 -35.31 0.48
C GLY A 347 -28.45 -36.48 1.33
N GLY A 348 -29.37 -37.26 1.93
CA GLY A 348 -29.04 -38.45 2.73
C GLY A 348 -28.81 -38.20 4.23
N PRO A 349 -28.81 -39.25 5.07
CA PRO A 349 -28.59 -39.15 6.52
C PRO A 349 -27.12 -38.88 6.86
N CYS A 350 -26.85 -38.35 8.05
CA CYS A 350 -25.49 -38.28 8.62
C CYS A 350 -25.09 -39.65 9.19
N SER A 351 -23.79 -39.95 9.25
CA SER A 351 -23.33 -41.10 10.03
C SER A 351 -23.61 -40.85 11.51
N ASN A 352 -24.01 -41.88 12.27
CA ASN A 352 -24.29 -41.76 13.70
C ASN A 352 -23.07 -41.30 14.52
N SER A 353 -21.86 -41.49 14.00
CA SER A 353 -20.59 -41.02 14.60
C SER A 353 -20.17 -39.62 14.13
N ASP A 354 -20.85 -39.03 13.15
CA ASP A 354 -20.52 -37.72 12.59
C ASP A 354 -21.42 -36.64 13.20
N SER A 355 -21.05 -36.22 14.41
CA SER A 355 -21.75 -35.17 15.16
C SER A 355 -21.66 -33.81 14.48
N GLN A 356 -20.61 -33.55 13.69
CA GLN A 356 -20.46 -32.32 12.92
C GLN A 356 -21.50 -32.25 11.80
N CYS A 357 -21.69 -33.33 11.03
CA CYS A 357 -22.74 -33.41 10.02
C CYS A 357 -24.12 -33.16 10.63
N SER A 358 -24.40 -33.83 11.74
CA SER A 358 -25.70 -33.74 12.40
C SER A 358 -25.98 -32.31 12.87
N ALA A 359 -24.99 -31.67 13.51
CA ALA A 359 -25.11 -30.30 13.99
C ALA A 359 -25.26 -29.27 12.86
N ILE A 360 -24.51 -29.42 11.76
CA ILE A 360 -24.55 -28.46 10.64
C ILE A 360 -25.84 -28.60 9.84
N LYS A 361 -26.34 -29.82 9.66
CA LYS A 361 -27.57 -30.08 8.90
C LYS A 361 -28.84 -29.66 9.66
N SER A 362 -28.83 -29.70 10.99
CA SER A 362 -29.97 -29.23 11.79
C SER A 362 -29.96 -27.72 12.07
N ARG A 363 -28.81 -27.08 11.89
CA ARG A 363 -28.60 -25.65 12.14
C ARG A 363 -29.38 -24.78 11.16
N THR A 364 -30.04 -23.75 11.68
CA THR A 364 -30.74 -22.71 10.92
C THR A 364 -29.79 -21.65 10.39
N VAL A 365 -30.25 -20.85 9.41
CA VAL A 365 -29.50 -19.70 8.87
C VAL A 365 -29.16 -18.71 10.00
N CYS A 366 -30.10 -18.43 10.91
CA CYS A 366 -29.86 -17.55 12.04
C CYS A 366 -28.82 -18.12 13.01
N GLU A 367 -28.94 -19.39 13.42
CA GLU A 367 -27.96 -20.03 14.31
C GLU A 367 -26.55 -20.03 13.72
N LYS A 368 -26.43 -20.20 12.39
CA LYS A 368 -25.16 -20.03 11.68
C LYS A 368 -24.62 -18.61 11.82
N LEU A 369 -25.42 -17.57 11.54
CA LEU A 369 -24.96 -16.19 11.66
C LEU A 369 -24.56 -15.87 13.10
N MET A 370 -25.38 -16.29 14.07
CA MET A 370 -25.13 -16.09 15.50
C MET A 370 -23.88 -16.81 15.99
N SER A 371 -23.45 -17.89 15.33
CA SER A 371 -22.19 -18.56 15.70
C SER A 371 -20.94 -17.67 15.54
N TYR A 372 -21.04 -16.56 14.79
CA TYR A 372 -19.95 -15.60 14.62
C TYR A 372 -19.89 -14.51 15.70
N THR A 373 -20.86 -14.43 16.62
CA THR A 373 -20.85 -13.41 17.69
C THR A 373 -19.78 -13.67 18.75
N VAL A 374 -19.11 -14.82 18.75
CA VAL A 374 -17.99 -15.09 19.68
C VAL A 374 -16.82 -14.14 19.42
N GLY A 375 -16.66 -13.70 18.17
CA GLY A 375 -15.62 -12.76 17.78
C GLY A 375 -14.20 -13.32 17.91
N ASP A 376 -13.20 -12.46 17.74
CA ASP A 376 -11.81 -12.75 18.03
C ASP A 376 -11.41 -11.91 19.25
N SER A 377 -11.15 -12.55 20.39
CA SER A 377 -10.77 -11.84 21.61
C SER A 377 -9.50 -10.98 21.43
N SER A 378 -8.65 -11.33 20.45
CA SER A 378 -7.52 -10.50 20.12
C SER A 378 -7.91 -9.23 19.37
N ALA A 379 -9.06 -9.14 18.70
CA ALA A 379 -9.52 -7.91 18.05
C ALA A 379 -9.74 -6.74 19.01
N GLY A 380 -10.08 -7.01 20.28
CA GLY A 380 -10.44 -5.97 21.24
C GLY A 380 -11.89 -5.52 21.10
N SER A 381 -12.22 -4.36 21.67
CA SER A 381 -13.56 -3.79 21.62
C SER A 381 -13.80 -3.01 20.32
N ALA A 382 -15.05 -2.96 19.89
CA ALA A 382 -15.51 -1.97 18.94
C ALA A 382 -15.48 -0.59 19.61
N GLU A 383 -15.15 0.44 18.85
CA GLU A 383 -15.04 1.82 19.31
C GLU A 383 -15.71 2.79 18.33
N LEU A 384 -16.36 3.82 18.88
CA LEU A 384 -16.76 5.01 18.13
C LEU A 384 -15.67 6.05 18.28
N PHE A 385 -15.18 6.54 17.14
CA PHE A 385 -14.14 7.54 17.04
C PHE A 385 -14.73 8.85 16.53
N PHE A 386 -14.14 9.96 16.95
CA PHE A 386 -14.34 11.25 16.30
C PHE A 386 -13.03 12.00 16.19
N ARG A 387 -12.96 12.92 15.23
CA ARG A 387 -11.83 13.81 15.02
C ARG A 387 -12.33 15.23 14.82
N ARG A 388 -11.67 16.16 15.50
CA ARG A 388 -11.92 17.59 15.40
C ARG A 388 -11.23 18.17 14.17
N GLU A 389 -11.65 19.36 13.76
CA GLU A 389 -10.89 20.17 12.81
C GLU A 389 -9.46 20.34 13.34
N ILE A 390 -8.47 20.15 12.48
CA ILE A 390 -7.07 20.32 12.85
C ILE A 390 -6.81 21.79 13.17
N LYS A 391 -6.18 22.02 14.31
CA LYS A 391 -5.79 23.35 14.75
C LYS A 391 -4.78 23.96 13.80
N TRP A 392 -5.00 25.22 13.43
CA TRP A 392 -3.98 26.03 12.78
C TRP A 392 -3.96 27.41 13.43
N ALA A 393 -2.84 27.77 14.05
CA ALA A 393 -2.77 29.01 14.79
C ALA A 393 -2.91 30.22 13.84
N PRO A 394 -3.76 31.21 14.17
CA PRO A 394 -3.91 32.41 13.34
C PRO A 394 -2.63 33.24 13.17
N SER A 395 -1.69 33.09 14.10
CA SER A 395 -0.38 33.74 14.08
C SER A 395 0.64 33.07 13.16
N CYS A 396 0.27 31.97 12.50
CA CYS A 396 1.18 31.24 11.65
C CYS A 396 1.57 32.04 10.40
N PRO A 397 2.85 31.97 9.97
CA PRO A 397 3.35 32.73 8.83
C PRO A 397 2.72 32.27 7.50
N VAL A 398 2.26 31.02 7.45
CA VAL A 398 1.62 30.43 6.28
C VAL A 398 0.14 30.18 6.60
N PRO A 399 -0.81 30.72 5.81
CA PRO A 399 -2.23 30.45 6.00
C PRO A 399 -2.60 29.04 5.53
N ARG A 400 -3.71 28.49 6.04
CA ARG A 400 -4.14 27.12 5.71
C ARG A 400 -4.30 26.89 4.22
N LYS A 401 -4.86 27.87 3.49
CA LYS A 401 -5.04 27.77 2.03
C LYS A 401 -3.73 27.46 1.29
N THR A 402 -2.63 28.10 1.70
CA THR A 402 -1.35 27.95 1.03
C THR A 402 -0.74 26.58 1.30
N LEU A 403 -0.99 25.98 2.48
CA LEU A 403 -0.61 24.60 2.75
C LEU A 403 -1.34 23.64 1.81
N VAL A 404 -2.66 23.79 1.71
CA VAL A 404 -3.50 22.93 0.86
C VAL A 404 -3.11 23.05 -0.61
N GLU A 405 -2.77 24.25 -1.09
CA GLU A 405 -2.26 24.49 -2.46
C GLU A 405 -0.91 23.81 -2.72
N ASN A 406 -0.11 23.54 -1.69
CA ASN A 406 1.17 22.86 -1.80
C ASN A 406 1.08 21.33 -1.58
N VAL A 407 -0.12 20.78 -1.33
CA VAL A 407 -0.35 19.33 -1.28
C VAL A 407 -0.33 18.72 -2.68
N ASP A 408 -0.97 19.37 -3.67
CA ASP A 408 -1.03 18.82 -5.02
C ASP A 408 0.38 18.71 -5.66
N PRO A 409 1.28 19.71 -5.56
CA PRO A 409 2.68 19.56 -5.98
C PRO A 409 3.43 18.41 -5.29
N LEU A 410 3.11 18.12 -4.02
CA LEU A 410 3.68 16.96 -3.31
C LEU A 410 3.19 15.65 -3.93
N MET A 411 1.89 15.52 -4.21
CA MET A 411 1.32 14.33 -4.85
C MET A 411 1.88 14.13 -6.27
N GLU A 412 2.10 15.21 -7.02
CA GLU A 412 2.77 15.16 -8.32
C GLU A 412 4.19 14.59 -8.20
N ILE A 413 4.97 14.98 -7.18
CA ILE A 413 6.31 14.43 -6.95
C ILE A 413 6.24 12.93 -6.70
N VAL A 414 5.27 12.44 -5.91
CA VAL A 414 5.12 10.99 -5.65
C VAL A 414 4.83 10.24 -6.94
N SER A 415 3.85 10.70 -7.72
CA SER A 415 3.50 10.08 -9.00
C SER A 415 4.67 10.13 -9.99
N PHE A 416 5.36 11.27 -10.09
CA PHE A 416 6.50 11.40 -10.98
C PHE A 416 7.69 10.53 -10.54
N THR A 417 7.89 10.36 -9.23
CA THR A 417 8.89 9.43 -8.66
C THR A 417 8.61 8.00 -9.07
N GLN A 418 7.35 7.54 -9.05
CA GLN A 418 6.98 6.20 -9.51
C GLN A 418 7.37 5.98 -10.97
N VAL A 419 7.04 6.93 -11.84
CA VAL A 419 7.35 6.88 -13.28
C VAL A 419 8.86 6.86 -13.51
N VAL A 420 9.61 7.78 -12.89
CA VAL A 420 11.07 7.86 -13.05
C VAL A 420 11.75 6.63 -12.48
N THR A 421 11.26 6.07 -11.38
CA THR A 421 11.76 4.81 -10.81
C THR A 421 11.55 3.65 -11.78
N GLY A 422 10.37 3.55 -12.40
CA GLY A 422 10.07 2.54 -13.41
C GLY A 422 11.01 2.64 -14.63
N ILE A 423 11.24 3.86 -15.14
CA ILE A 423 12.19 4.12 -16.23
C ILE A 423 13.61 3.73 -15.81
N ASN A 424 14.04 4.10 -14.60
CA ASN A 424 15.37 3.80 -14.09
C ASN A 424 15.61 2.29 -13.97
N ILE A 425 14.67 1.55 -13.39
CA ILE A 425 14.76 0.09 -13.25
C ILE A 425 14.77 -0.57 -14.63
N ALA A 426 13.83 -0.22 -15.52
CA ALA A 426 13.74 -0.83 -16.85
C ALA A 426 15.02 -0.63 -17.66
N THR A 427 15.56 0.59 -17.67
CA THR A 427 16.80 0.91 -18.40
C THR A 427 18.03 0.22 -17.79
N ASN A 428 18.12 0.13 -16.45
CA ASN A 428 19.19 -0.62 -15.79
C ASN A 428 19.11 -2.12 -16.07
N VAL A 429 17.91 -2.72 -16.06
CA VAL A 429 17.72 -4.15 -16.40
C VAL A 429 18.16 -4.43 -17.84
N ILE A 430 17.73 -3.61 -18.81
CA ILE A 430 18.17 -3.75 -20.20
C ILE A 430 19.69 -3.63 -20.31
N GLY A 431 20.29 -2.65 -19.64
CA GLY A 431 21.74 -2.49 -19.58
C GLY A 431 22.45 -3.72 -19.04
N ILE A 432 22.01 -4.24 -17.89
CA ILE A 432 22.55 -5.44 -17.25
C ILE A 432 22.45 -6.66 -18.18
N LEU A 433 21.31 -6.86 -18.85
CA LEU A 433 21.14 -7.96 -19.82
C LEU A 433 22.13 -7.85 -20.98
N ILE A 434 22.39 -6.64 -21.49
CA ILE A 434 23.40 -6.41 -22.54
C ILE A 434 24.80 -6.75 -22.00
N TYR A 435 25.14 -6.35 -20.77
CA TYR A 435 26.45 -6.69 -20.16
C TYR A 435 26.61 -8.19 -19.91
N ILE A 436 25.57 -8.90 -19.47
CA ILE A 436 25.58 -10.35 -19.28
C ILE A 436 25.78 -11.08 -20.61
N ASN A 437 25.07 -10.69 -21.67
CA ASN A 437 25.25 -11.29 -22.99
C ASN A 437 26.66 -11.08 -23.54
N LEU A 438 27.25 -9.90 -23.32
CA LEU A 438 28.65 -9.64 -23.65
C LEU A 438 29.61 -10.50 -22.84
N PHE A 439 29.31 -10.76 -21.56
CA PHE A 439 30.12 -11.63 -20.72
C PHE A 439 30.06 -13.09 -21.18
N ILE A 440 28.86 -13.61 -21.48
CA ILE A 440 28.66 -14.96 -22.02
C ILE A 440 29.39 -15.10 -23.36
N ASN A 441 29.28 -14.10 -24.24
CA ASN A 441 29.97 -14.13 -25.53
C ASN A 441 31.51 -14.21 -25.36
N VAL A 442 32.06 -13.48 -24.38
CA VAL A 442 33.50 -13.46 -24.08
C VAL A 442 34.02 -14.73 -23.39
N CYS A 443 33.15 -15.46 -22.68
CA CYS A 443 33.51 -16.63 -21.86
C CYS A 443 33.18 -17.97 -22.54
N SER A 444 32.13 -18.04 -23.36
CA SER A 444 31.52 -19.30 -23.81
C SER A 444 31.32 -19.43 -25.32
N GLY A 445 31.60 -18.41 -26.13
CA GLY A 445 31.33 -18.45 -27.58
C GLY A 445 30.01 -17.76 -27.96
N ASP A 446 29.19 -18.36 -28.82
CA ASP A 446 27.93 -17.75 -29.27
C ASP A 446 26.86 -17.72 -28.16
N SER A 447 26.08 -16.62 -28.08
CA SER A 447 24.95 -16.57 -27.15
C SER A 447 23.82 -17.48 -27.66
N PRO A 448 23.18 -18.31 -26.82
CA PRO A 448 22.11 -19.22 -27.25
C PRO A 448 20.85 -18.50 -27.79
N CYS A 449 20.79 -17.17 -27.70
CA CYS A 449 19.64 -16.34 -28.05
C CYS A 449 19.77 -15.59 -29.38
N CYS A 450 20.92 -15.65 -30.08
CA CYS A 450 21.16 -14.89 -31.31
C CYS A 450 21.64 -15.79 -32.46
N PRO A 451 20.90 -15.89 -33.59
CA PRO A 451 21.21 -16.82 -34.69
C PRO A 451 22.25 -16.25 -35.69
N MET A 452 23.29 -15.56 -35.21
CA MET A 452 24.34 -14.96 -36.04
C MET A 452 25.73 -15.52 -35.71
N SER A 453 26.69 -15.41 -36.64
CA SER A 453 28.07 -15.85 -36.43
C SER A 453 28.79 -14.99 -35.38
N HIS A 454 29.73 -15.61 -34.66
CA HIS A 454 30.48 -15.06 -33.53
C HIS A 454 30.97 -13.61 -33.69
N GLU A 455 31.51 -13.24 -34.85
CA GLU A 455 32.02 -11.88 -35.11
C GLU A 455 30.94 -10.85 -35.45
N ALA A 456 29.91 -11.26 -36.22
CA ALA A 456 28.79 -10.39 -36.59
C ALA A 456 27.92 -10.07 -35.37
N GLU A 457 27.72 -11.05 -34.48
CA GLU A 457 27.04 -10.88 -33.19
C GLU A 457 27.82 -9.89 -32.30
N LYS A 458 29.13 -10.06 -32.17
CA LYS A 458 30.00 -9.20 -31.36
C LYS A 458 30.04 -7.75 -31.88
N ALA A 459 30.07 -7.54 -33.20
CA ALA A 459 30.03 -6.20 -33.80
C ALA A 459 28.67 -5.50 -33.59
N LEU A 460 27.57 -6.24 -33.73
CA LEU A 460 26.21 -5.74 -33.52
C LEU A 460 25.96 -5.41 -32.03
N LEU A 461 26.34 -6.31 -31.11
CA LEU A 461 26.25 -6.07 -29.66
C LEU A 461 27.11 -4.89 -29.22
N LYS A 462 28.28 -4.68 -29.83
CA LYS A 462 29.16 -3.55 -29.52
C LYS A 462 28.57 -2.22 -30.01
N ARG A 463 28.03 -2.16 -31.23
CA ARG A 463 27.35 -0.94 -31.75
C ARG A 463 26.04 -0.66 -31.03
N GLY A 464 25.24 -1.70 -30.78
CA GLY A 464 23.99 -1.64 -30.02
C GLY A 464 24.23 -1.17 -28.59
N LYS A 465 25.23 -1.72 -27.90
CA LYS A 465 25.65 -1.26 -26.56
C LYS A 465 25.92 0.23 -26.55
N THR A 466 26.74 0.74 -27.48
CA THR A 466 27.18 2.14 -27.45
C THR A 466 26.02 3.13 -27.65
N TRP A 467 25.14 2.90 -28.62
CA TRP A 467 24.03 3.82 -28.92
C TRP A 467 22.84 3.65 -27.99
N VAL A 468 22.42 2.41 -27.73
CA VAL A 468 21.27 2.12 -26.86
C VAL A 468 21.57 2.54 -25.43
N ASP A 469 22.78 2.26 -24.89
CA ASP A 469 23.17 2.69 -23.53
C ASP A 469 23.18 4.21 -23.39
N THR A 470 23.71 4.93 -24.39
CA THR A 470 23.75 6.41 -24.36
C THR A 470 22.34 7.01 -24.38
N ILE A 471 21.45 6.51 -25.24
CA ILE A 471 20.06 6.99 -25.32
C ILE A 471 19.30 6.66 -24.03
N MET A 472 19.46 5.45 -23.48
CA MET A 472 18.81 5.05 -22.23
C MET A 472 19.31 5.86 -21.02
N LYS A 473 20.56 6.31 -21.02
CA LYS A 473 21.10 7.20 -19.97
C LYS A 473 20.49 8.60 -20.07
N LEU A 474 20.40 9.17 -21.27
CA LEU A 474 19.73 10.46 -21.47
C LEU A 474 18.25 10.43 -21.08
N ALA A 475 17.56 9.33 -21.41
CA ALA A 475 16.16 9.10 -21.05
C ALA A 475 15.92 9.03 -19.53
N ARG A 476 16.95 8.74 -18.72
CA ARG A 476 16.89 8.78 -17.25
C ARG A 476 17.24 10.15 -16.67
N ILE A 477 18.34 10.74 -17.14
CA ILE A 477 18.91 11.97 -16.57
C ILE A 477 17.92 13.14 -16.66
N ILE A 478 17.25 13.30 -17.80
CA ILE A 478 16.36 14.45 -18.02
C ILE A 478 15.15 14.41 -17.07
N PRO A 479 14.34 13.32 -17.00
CA PRO A 479 13.24 13.24 -16.03
C PRO A 479 13.71 13.32 -14.58
N LEU A 480 14.85 12.71 -14.24
CA LEU A 480 15.38 12.72 -12.89
C LEU A 480 15.84 14.11 -12.45
N GLY A 481 16.45 14.89 -13.35
CA GLY A 481 16.83 16.28 -13.08
C GLY A 481 15.61 17.16 -12.80
N LEU A 482 14.56 17.04 -13.63
CA LEU A 482 13.28 17.75 -13.40
C LEU A 482 12.63 17.35 -12.08
N LEU A 483 12.64 16.07 -11.74
CA LEU A 483 12.13 15.56 -10.47
C LEU A 483 12.92 16.16 -9.29
N ALA A 484 14.25 16.14 -9.34
CA ALA A 484 15.11 16.70 -8.30
C ALA A 484 14.84 18.19 -8.07
N THR A 485 14.70 18.99 -9.13
CA THR A 485 14.37 20.42 -9.01
C THR A 485 13.00 20.64 -8.37
N LYS A 486 11.95 19.95 -8.83
CA LYS A 486 10.61 20.04 -8.22
C LYS A 486 10.63 19.63 -6.75
N THR A 487 11.32 18.54 -6.41
CA THR A 487 11.44 18.06 -5.03
C THR A 487 12.19 19.05 -4.14
N PHE A 488 13.20 19.74 -4.65
CA PHE A 488 13.91 20.78 -3.90
C PHE A 488 12.96 21.93 -3.51
N GLU A 489 12.22 22.48 -4.47
CA GLU A 489 11.28 23.59 -4.24
C GLU A 489 10.22 23.23 -3.19
N VAL A 490 9.62 22.04 -3.33
CA VAL A 490 8.61 21.54 -2.39
C VAL A 490 9.23 21.22 -1.01
N SER A 491 10.42 20.64 -0.98
CA SER A 491 11.14 20.34 0.27
C SER A 491 11.47 21.62 1.05
N GLU A 492 11.85 22.70 0.36
CA GLU A 492 12.18 23.98 1.02
C GLU A 492 10.94 24.53 1.74
N PHE A 493 9.79 24.57 1.04
CA PHE A 493 8.52 24.99 1.61
C PHE A 493 8.14 24.19 2.86
N TRP A 494 8.10 22.86 2.78
CA TRP A 494 7.68 22.01 3.90
C TRP A 494 8.65 22.08 5.08
N SER A 495 9.96 22.23 4.82
CA SER A 495 10.96 22.39 5.89
C SER A 495 10.78 23.68 6.67
N GLY A 496 10.41 24.77 5.98
CA GLY A 496 10.17 26.07 6.60
C GLY A 496 8.98 26.05 7.56
N ILE A 497 8.00 25.16 7.33
CA ILE A 497 6.76 25.07 8.11
C ILE A 497 6.86 24.04 9.23
N ALA A 498 7.60 22.95 9.00
CA ALA A 498 7.81 21.87 9.95
C ALA A 498 8.38 22.32 11.32
N GLY A 499 9.03 23.48 11.41
CA GLY A 499 9.60 23.99 12.67
C GLY A 499 8.72 24.98 13.44
N VAL A 500 7.58 25.40 12.91
CA VAL A 500 6.89 26.62 13.41
C VAL A 500 5.89 26.36 14.55
N GLY A 501 5.51 25.09 14.79
CA GLY A 501 4.62 24.74 15.92
C GLY A 501 3.19 25.29 15.75
N CYS A 502 2.67 25.21 14.53
CA CYS A 502 1.43 25.87 14.10
C CYS A 502 0.15 25.08 14.36
N THR A 503 0.28 23.78 14.63
CA THR A 503 -0.81 22.81 14.63
C THR A 503 -0.75 21.91 15.85
N ASP A 504 -1.69 20.99 15.99
CA ASP A 504 -1.65 19.94 17.01
C ASP A 504 -0.36 19.08 16.93
N PRO A 505 0.08 18.46 18.04
CA PRO A 505 1.35 17.72 18.09
C PRO A 505 1.47 16.60 17.05
N THR A 506 0.39 15.86 16.78
CA THR A 506 0.40 14.75 15.82
C THR A 506 0.59 15.26 14.41
N THR A 507 -0.19 16.26 13.98
CA THR A 507 -0.01 16.89 12.67
C THR A 507 1.37 17.56 12.55
N GLN A 508 1.88 18.17 13.63
CA GLN A 508 3.22 18.77 13.63
C GLN A 508 4.31 17.72 13.41
N ALA A 509 4.20 16.56 14.08
CA ALA A 509 5.10 15.44 13.87
C ALA A 509 5.04 14.92 12.42
N THR A 510 3.85 14.82 11.84
CA THR A 510 3.67 14.45 10.42
C THR A 510 4.38 15.44 9.48
N LEU A 511 4.27 16.76 9.73
CA LEU A 511 4.95 17.78 8.91
C LEU A 511 6.49 17.68 9.01
N VAL A 512 7.02 17.48 10.22
CA VAL A 512 8.47 17.26 10.43
C VAL A 512 8.94 16.01 9.72
N PHE A 513 8.17 14.92 9.83
CA PHE A 513 8.51 13.67 9.20
C PHE A 513 8.50 13.77 7.68
N LEU A 514 7.48 14.38 7.07
CA LEU A 514 7.46 14.64 5.63
C LEU A 514 8.67 15.45 5.18
N SER A 515 8.97 16.56 5.87
CA SER A 515 10.12 17.40 5.52
C SER A 515 11.42 16.58 5.47
N SER A 516 11.62 15.68 6.43
CA SER A 516 12.78 14.79 6.46
C SER A 516 12.78 13.79 5.30
N LYS A 517 11.61 13.27 4.93
CA LYS A 517 11.45 12.33 3.81
C LYS A 517 11.64 12.98 2.45
N LEU A 518 11.17 14.21 2.26
CA LEU A 518 11.46 15.01 1.07
C LEU A 518 12.95 15.28 0.92
N ALA A 519 13.64 15.63 2.01
CA ALA A 519 15.09 15.81 2.00
C ALA A 519 15.83 14.51 1.65
N THR A 520 15.37 13.37 2.19
CA THR A 520 15.92 12.05 1.86
C THR A 520 15.70 11.69 0.38
N ALA A 521 14.50 11.92 -0.15
CA ALA A 521 14.17 11.68 -1.55
C ALA A 521 15.03 12.56 -2.48
N TYR A 522 15.16 13.85 -2.17
CA TYR A 522 16.03 14.76 -2.92
C TYR A 522 17.50 14.31 -2.92
N ALA A 523 18.02 13.86 -1.77
CA ALA A 523 19.37 13.31 -1.68
C ALA A 523 19.54 12.07 -2.57
N SER A 524 18.57 11.14 -2.55
CA SER A 524 18.55 9.96 -3.42
C SER A 524 18.52 10.32 -4.90
N TYR A 525 17.69 11.29 -5.31
CA TYR A 525 17.67 11.77 -6.69
C TYR A 525 19.00 12.38 -7.10
N SER A 526 19.61 13.19 -6.22
CA SER A 526 20.89 13.84 -6.48
C SER A 526 22.03 12.84 -6.64
N VAL A 527 22.11 11.83 -5.77
CA VAL A 527 23.10 10.75 -5.87
C VAL A 527 22.88 9.91 -7.14
N THR A 528 21.63 9.57 -7.43
CA THR A 528 21.29 8.80 -8.65
C THR A 528 21.67 9.58 -9.90
N LEU A 529 21.38 10.89 -9.94
CA LEU A 529 21.74 11.77 -11.04
C LEU A 529 23.26 11.87 -11.20
N ALA A 530 24.01 11.96 -10.11
CA ALA A 530 25.47 11.97 -10.14
C ALA A 530 26.04 10.66 -10.72
N ILE A 531 25.49 9.51 -10.32
CA ILE A 531 25.88 8.19 -10.84
C ILE A 531 25.56 8.09 -12.33
N ASP A 532 24.35 8.48 -12.75
CA ASP A 532 23.95 8.44 -14.15
C ASP A 532 24.82 9.38 -15.01
N CYS A 533 25.17 10.57 -14.50
CA CYS A 533 26.09 11.49 -15.17
C CYS A 533 27.51 10.91 -15.32
N VAL A 534 28.08 10.32 -14.26
CA VAL A 534 29.40 9.67 -14.33
C VAL A 534 29.35 8.50 -15.33
N SER A 535 28.29 7.70 -15.29
CA SER A 535 28.08 6.57 -16.19
C SER A 535 27.92 7.01 -17.66
N LEU A 536 27.27 8.15 -17.91
CA LEU A 536 27.18 8.75 -19.24
C LEU A 536 28.54 9.25 -19.73
N LEU A 537 29.32 9.92 -18.88
CA LEU A 537 30.67 10.40 -19.24
C LEU A 537 31.59 9.24 -19.61
N LEU A 538 31.53 8.13 -18.86
CA LEU A 538 32.27 6.90 -19.19
C LEU A 538 31.84 6.33 -20.55
N SER A 539 30.54 6.28 -20.85
CA SER A 539 30.05 5.82 -22.16
C SER A 539 30.48 6.74 -23.29
N LEU A 540 30.40 8.06 -23.11
CA LEU A 540 30.86 9.05 -24.11
C LEU A 540 32.38 8.98 -24.34
N TYR A 541 33.17 8.70 -23.29
CA TYR A 541 34.59 8.44 -23.44
C TYR A 541 34.86 7.20 -24.31
N HIS A 542 34.09 6.12 -24.13
CA HIS A 542 34.19 4.94 -24.99
C HIS A 542 33.73 5.20 -26.44
N VAL A 543 32.67 5.99 -26.64
CA VAL A 543 32.19 6.41 -27.96
C VAL A 543 33.26 7.23 -28.68
N SER A 544 33.79 8.26 -28.03
CA SER A 544 34.82 9.14 -28.60
C SER A 544 36.10 8.38 -28.91
N LYS A 545 36.53 7.45 -28.06
CA LYS A 545 37.66 6.55 -28.37
C LYS A 545 37.38 5.70 -29.62
N ALA A 546 36.18 5.16 -29.77
CA ALA A 546 35.82 4.33 -30.94
C ALA A 546 35.70 5.15 -32.24
N LEU A 547 35.30 6.41 -32.17
CA LEU A 547 35.19 7.31 -33.32
C LEU A 547 36.53 7.95 -33.71
N CYS A 548 37.37 8.33 -32.74
CA CYS A 548 38.64 9.02 -32.97
C CYS A 548 39.83 8.07 -33.17
N CYS A 549 39.76 6.85 -32.64
CA CYS A 549 40.75 5.79 -32.84
C CYS A 549 40.03 4.51 -33.26
N PRO A 550 39.52 4.42 -34.51
CA PRO A 550 39.08 3.13 -35.03
C PRO A 550 40.26 2.17 -34.88
N ALA A 551 40.04 1.01 -34.28
CA ALA A 551 41.07 0.00 -34.18
C ALA A 551 41.61 -0.22 -35.59
N ALA A 552 42.89 0.10 -35.81
CA ALA A 552 43.59 -0.48 -36.93
C ALA A 552 43.53 -1.98 -36.69
N ASP A 553 42.83 -2.70 -37.56
CA ASP A 553 42.88 -4.15 -37.60
C ASP A 553 44.36 -4.54 -37.65
N ILE A 554 44.88 -5.09 -36.55
CA ILE A 554 46.17 -5.78 -36.55
C ILE A 554 45.85 -7.18 -37.03
N ASP A 555 45.54 -7.29 -38.33
CA ASP A 555 45.82 -8.49 -39.11
C ASP A 555 47.33 -8.51 -39.32
N ASN A 556 48.06 -9.03 -38.34
CA ASN A 556 49.46 -9.45 -38.48
C ASN A 556 49.73 -10.54 -37.44
N GLU A 557 49.00 -11.66 -37.52
CA GLU A 557 49.61 -12.95 -37.18
C GLU A 557 50.41 -13.38 -38.42
N GLU A 558 51.70 -13.09 -38.36
CA GLU A 558 52.70 -13.67 -39.25
C GLU A 558 52.54 -15.20 -39.22
N ALA A 559 52.26 -15.77 -40.39
CA ALA A 559 52.37 -17.21 -40.61
C ALA A 559 53.85 -17.62 -40.39
N GLU A 560 54.14 -18.30 -39.28
CA GLU A 560 55.40 -19.01 -39.12
C GLU A 560 55.49 -20.15 -40.17
N PRO A 561 56.58 -20.24 -40.95
CA PRO A 561 56.80 -21.37 -41.84
C PRO A 561 57.18 -22.61 -41.03
N SER A 562 56.35 -23.65 -41.11
CA SER A 562 56.64 -24.98 -40.57
C SER A 562 57.94 -25.51 -41.16
N LYS A 563 58.94 -25.74 -40.30
CA LYS A 563 60.19 -26.41 -40.65
C LYS A 563 59.92 -27.82 -41.16
N GLU A 564 60.27 -28.02 -42.42
CA GLU A 564 60.59 -29.33 -43.00
C GLU A 564 61.63 -30.04 -42.10
N THR A 565 61.34 -31.30 -41.78
CA THR A 565 62.37 -32.25 -41.33
C THR A 565 62.31 -33.43 -42.29
N GLU A 566 63.18 -33.41 -43.29
CA GLU A 566 63.50 -34.57 -44.13
C GLU A 566 64.35 -35.57 -43.34
N LEU A 567 63.88 -36.82 -43.27
CA LEU A 567 64.62 -38.09 -43.17
C LEU A 567 63.53 -39.16 -43.13
N GLY A 568 63.21 -39.94 -44.17
CA GLY A 568 64.05 -40.53 -45.20
C GLY A 568 64.10 -42.05 -44.96
N HIS A 569 63.54 -42.83 -45.90
CA HIS A 569 63.48 -44.31 -46.00
C HIS A 569 62.34 -44.95 -45.16
N GLU A 570 61.53 -45.89 -45.63
CA GLU A 570 61.67 -46.83 -46.75
C GLU A 570 60.31 -47.49 -47.09
N ALA A 571 60.16 -47.83 -48.37
CA ALA A 571 59.42 -48.95 -48.95
C ALA A 571 57.88 -49.10 -48.76
N ALA A 572 57.22 -48.98 -49.91
CA ALA A 572 55.89 -49.50 -50.20
C ALA A 572 55.82 -51.03 -50.09
N GLY A 573 54.65 -51.54 -49.68
CA GLY A 573 54.31 -52.95 -49.74
C GLY A 573 52.87 -53.21 -49.28
N HIS A 574 51.92 -53.23 -50.22
CA HIS A 574 50.64 -53.92 -50.04
C HIS A 574 50.89 -55.44 -49.93
N PRO A 575 50.07 -56.20 -49.17
CA PRO A 575 48.88 -56.77 -49.79
C PRO A 575 47.62 -56.91 -48.91
N VAL A 576 46.52 -57.07 -49.65
CA VAL A 576 45.19 -57.59 -49.37
C VAL A 576 45.19 -58.88 -48.52
N THR A 577 44.21 -59.03 -47.61
CA THR A 577 43.19 -60.13 -47.54
C THR A 577 42.31 -60.02 -46.28
N ASP A 578 41.01 -59.83 -46.54
CA ASP A 578 39.83 -60.57 -46.06
C ASP A 578 39.59 -61.02 -44.60
N GLU A 579 38.28 -60.92 -44.28
CA GLU A 579 37.41 -61.80 -43.47
C GLU A 579 37.04 -61.46 -42.00
N GLU A 580 35.73 -61.16 -41.88
CA GLU A 580 34.71 -61.69 -40.94
C GLU A 580 34.73 -61.41 -39.43
N SER A 581 33.66 -60.74 -38.96
CA SER A 581 32.53 -61.31 -38.15
C SER A 581 31.86 -60.18 -37.32
N LEU A 582 30.58 -59.86 -37.57
CA LEU A 582 29.36 -60.31 -36.84
C LEU A 582 29.42 -59.96 -35.32
N VAL A 583 28.53 -59.18 -34.67
CA VAL A 583 27.05 -59.25 -34.54
C VAL A 583 26.58 -58.12 -33.57
N VAL A 584 25.63 -57.24 -33.95
CA VAL A 584 24.21 -57.09 -33.44
C VAL A 584 24.14 -56.47 -32.00
N THR A 585 23.32 -55.47 -31.61
CA THR A 585 21.92 -55.07 -31.91
C THR A 585 21.59 -53.65 -31.36
N GLU A 586 20.60 -53.02 -32.00
CA GLU A 586 19.51 -52.18 -31.44
C GLU A 586 19.75 -50.73 -30.94
N ASN A 587 19.34 -49.79 -31.81
CA ASN A 587 18.50 -48.62 -31.50
C ASN A 587 17.05 -49.07 -31.19
N PRO A 588 16.04 -48.21 -30.88
CA PRO A 588 16.01 -46.80 -30.42
C PRO A 588 15.04 -46.64 -29.21
N THR A 589 14.93 -45.49 -28.52
CA THR A 589 13.87 -44.45 -28.67
C THR A 589 14.00 -43.53 -27.44
N ARG A 590 14.12 -42.20 -27.58
CA ARG A 590 13.05 -41.21 -27.76
C ARG A 590 12.00 -41.25 -26.63
N ALA A 591 12.01 -40.27 -25.73
CA ALA A 591 11.01 -39.20 -25.66
C ALA A 591 11.05 -38.41 -24.34
N ASN A 592 10.69 -37.13 -24.50
CA ASN A 592 10.20 -36.13 -23.55
C ASN A 592 11.23 -35.39 -22.68
#